data_AF-A0A9L0T615-F1
#
_entry.id   AF-A0A9L0T615-F1
#
_cell.length_a   1.000
_cell.length_b   1.000
_cell.length_c   1.000
_cell.angle_alpha   90.00
_cell.angle_beta   90.00
_cell.angle_gamma   90.00
#
_symmetry.space_group_name_H-M   'P 1'
#
loop_
_entity.id
_entity.type
_entity.pdbx_description
1 polymer ?
#
loop_
_entity_poly.entity_id
_entity_poly.type
_entity_poly.pdbx_seq_one_letter_code
_entity_poly.pdbx_strand_id
1 'polypeptide(L)' 'MNAAVVKRTQEALGKVIRRPPLTEKLLNKPPFRYLHDIITECLAHGRC' A
#
# COMPACT_ATOMS: atom_id res chain seq x y z
N MET A 1 3.13 -14.19 -5.14
CA MET A 1 2.79 -13.07 -6.05
C MET A 1 4.02 -12.70 -6.86
N ASN A 2 3.88 -12.21 -8.10
CA ASN A 2 5.03 -11.78 -8.90
C ASN A 2 5.74 -10.60 -8.22
N ALA A 3 7.04 -10.71 -7.95
CA ALA A 3 7.84 -9.67 -7.28
C ALA A 3 7.78 -8.31 -8.00
N ALA A 4 7.63 -8.33 -9.34
CA ALA A 4 7.45 -7.12 -10.13
C ALA A 4 6.17 -6.34 -9.77
N VAL A 5 5.09 -7.03 -9.39
CA VAL A 5 3.82 -6.39 -8.99
C VAL A 5 3.97 -5.76 -7.61
N VAL A 6 4.61 -6.44 -6.67
CA VAL A 6 4.85 -5.92 -5.32
C VAL A 6 5.68 -4.63 -5.39
N LYS A 7 6.75 -4.62 -6.18
CA LYS A 7 7.61 -3.44 -6.37
C LYS A 7 6.83 -2.27 -6.98
N ARG A 8 6.02 -2.51 -8.00
CA ARG A 8 5.15 -1.47 -8.60
C ARG A 8 4.18 -0.88 -7.58
N THR A 9 3.57 -1.72 -6.74
CA THR A 9 2.67 -1.27 -5.67
C THR A 9 3.40 -0.42 -4.63
N GLN A 10 4.63 -0.81 -4.23
CA GLN A 10 5.47 -0.03 -3.32
C GLN A 10 5.84 1.35 -3.91
N GLU A 11 6.22 1.40 -5.18
CA GLU A 11 6.60 2.65 -5.86
C GLU A 11 5.41 3.60 -6.07
N ALA A 12 4.23 3.05 -6.36
CA ALA A 12 3.01 3.84 -6.55
C ALA A 12 2.48 4.39 -5.22
N LEU A 13 2.28 3.51 -4.22
CA LEU A 13 1.72 3.91 -2.93
C LEU A 13 2.72 4.66 -2.06
N GLY A 14 4.01 4.35 -2.12
CA GLY A 14 5.05 5.02 -1.32
C GLY A 14 5.21 6.51 -1.62
N LYS A 15 4.68 7.00 -2.75
CA LYS A 15 4.60 8.43 -3.09
C LYS A 15 3.43 9.14 -2.40
N VAL A 16 2.37 8.40 -2.07
CA VAL A 16 1.10 8.95 -1.56
C VAL A 16 1.00 8.76 -0.05
N ILE A 17 1.45 7.61 0.48
CA ILE A 17 1.30 7.23 1.88
C ILE A 17 2.66 6.88 2.51
N ARG A 18 2.90 7.32 3.74
CA ARG A 18 4.10 6.98 4.53
C ARG A 18 3.90 5.81 5.48
N ARG A 19 2.65 5.45 5.75
CA ARG A 19 2.22 4.36 6.64
C ARG A 19 0.93 3.75 6.05
N PRO A 20 0.62 2.46 6.31
CA PRO A 20 1.41 1.40 6.96
C PRO A 20 2.56 0.84 6.07
N PRO A 21 3.52 0.05 6.61
CA PRO A 21 4.67 -0.43 5.85
C PRO A 21 4.26 -1.36 4.70
N LEU A 22 4.77 -1.08 3.50
CA LEU A 22 4.48 -1.81 2.26
C LEU A 22 5.40 -3.03 2.10
N THR A 23 5.37 -3.98 3.05
CA THR A 23 6.24 -5.18 2.99
C THR A 23 5.67 -6.26 2.08
N GLU A 24 6.53 -7.10 1.50
CA GLU A 24 6.10 -8.21 0.63
C GLU A 24 5.11 -9.16 1.34
N LYS A 25 5.30 -9.42 2.64
CA LYS A 25 4.42 -10.30 3.42
C LYS A 25 2.99 -9.74 3.53
N LEU A 26 2.87 -8.43 3.79
CA LEU A 26 1.59 -7.76 3.89
C LEU A 26 0.91 -7.60 2.52
N LEU A 27 1.70 -7.35 1.47
CA LEU A 27 1.17 -7.22 0.10
C LEU A 27 0.80 -8.58 -0.53
N ASN A 28 1.44 -9.68 -0.13
CA ASN A 28 1.09 -11.02 -0.60
C ASN A 28 -0.20 -11.57 0.03
N LYS A 29 -0.46 -11.26 1.32
CA LYS A 29 -1.68 -11.69 2.01
C LYS A 29 -2.17 -10.62 2.98
N PRO A 30 -2.79 -9.54 2.45
CA PRO A 30 -3.18 -8.41 3.27
C PRO A 30 -4.39 -8.76 4.15
N PRO A 31 -4.33 -8.52 5.48
CA PRO A 31 -5.52 -8.56 6.31
C PRO A 31 -6.46 -7.40 5.95
N PHE A 32 -7.76 -7.54 6.21
CA PHE A 32 -8.75 -6.53 5.82
C PHE A 32 -8.46 -5.13 6.40
N ARG A 33 -8.04 -5.07 7.67
CA ARG A 33 -7.64 -3.81 8.32
C ARG A 33 -6.52 -3.09 7.58
N TYR A 34 -5.53 -3.83 7.07
CA TYR A 34 -4.40 -3.24 6.32
C TYR A 34 -4.86 -2.59 5.01
N LEU A 35 -5.82 -3.20 4.31
CA LEU A 35 -6.41 -2.60 3.11
C LEU A 35 -7.20 -1.33 3.46
N HIS A 36 -7.99 -1.37 4.52
CA HIS A 36 -8.74 -0.21 4.99
C HIS A 36 -7.83 0.96 5.34
N ASP A 37 -6.73 0.70 6.06
CA ASP A 37 -5.75 1.72 6.43
C ASP A 37 -5.09 2.33 5.19
N ILE A 38 -4.70 1.52 4.20
CA ILE A 38 -4.13 2.01 2.93
C ILE A 38 -5.12 2.90 2.18
N ILE A 39 -6.38 2.48 2.05
CA ILE A 39 -7.41 3.24 1.32
C ILE A 39 -7.69 4.56 2.03
N THR A 40 -7.84 4.54 3.36
CA THR A 40 -8.08 5.73 4.17
C THR A 40 -6.93 6.72 4.05
N GLU A 41 -5.69 6.23 4.14
CA GLU A 41 -4.50 7.08 3.99
C GLU A 41 -4.39 7.65 2.57
N CYS A 42 -4.71 6.86 1.54
CA CYS A 42 -4.77 7.34 0.16
C CYS A 42 -5.82 8.43 -0.05
N LEU A 43 -6.99 8.33 0.59
CA LEU A 43 -8.02 9.39 0.53
C LEU A 43 -7.60 10.64 1.31
N ALA A 44 -6.91 10.49 2.44
CA ALA A 44 -6.45 11.60 3.26
C ALA A 44 -5.27 12.38 2.65
N HIS A 45 -4.36 11.68 1.96
CA HIS A 45 -3.13 12.25 1.40
C HIS A 45 -3.16 12.41 -0.12
N GLY A 46 -4.05 11.71 -0.82
CA GLY A 46 -4.35 11.88 -2.24
C GLY A 46 -5.18 13.13 -2.48
N ARG A 47 -4.68 14.28 -2.06
CA ARG A 47 -5.18 15.56 -2.54
C ARG A 47 -4.71 15.72 -3.99
N CYS A 48 -5.65 15.92 -4.90
CA CYS A 48 -5.41 16.59 -6.17
C CYS A 48 -4.82 17.98 -5.93
#